data_AF-A0A936IZB4-F1
#
_entry.id   AF-A0A936IZB4-F1
#
_cell.length_a   1.000
_cell.length_b   1.000
_cell.length_c   1.000
_cell.angle_alpha   90.00
_cell.angle_beta   90.00
_cell.angle_gamma   90.00
#
_symmetry.space_group_name_H-M   'P 1'
#
loop_
_entity.id
_entity.type
_entity.pdbx_description
1 polymer ?
#
loop_
_entity_poly.entity_id
_entity_poly.type
_entity_poly.pdbx_seq_one_letter_code
_entity_poly.pdbx_strand_id
1 'polypeptide(L)' 'MNQDILDITQLAERCKLSGTHDAIAKRFQRLRALPKSSMRHLKAFKIGNQARYRLADILEYEDRNAKRSR' A
#
# COMPACT_ATOMS: atom_id res chain seq x y z
N MET A 1 19.58 0.91 -3.20
CA MET A 1 18.28 1.59 -3.47
C MET A 1 17.43 1.47 -2.23
N ASN A 2 17.20 2.59 -1.53
CA ASN A 2 16.46 2.62 -0.27
C ASN A 2 15.05 2.06 -0.48
N GLN A 3 14.76 0.94 0.19
CA GLN A 3 13.40 0.44 0.26
C GLN A 3 12.65 1.39 1.20
N ASP A 4 11.96 2.38 0.65
CA ASP A 4 11.10 3.28 1.43
C ASP A 4 9.93 2.46 2.01
N ILE A 5 10.17 1.94 3.21
CA ILE A 5 9.19 1.21 4.02
C ILE A 5 8.51 2.22 4.91
N LEU A 6 7.23 2.46 4.64
CA LEU A 6 6.41 3.46 5.29
C LEU A 6 5.44 2.80 6.28
N ASP A 7 5.21 3.43 7.43
CA ASP A 7 4.06 3.11 8.26
C ASP A 7 2.76 3.71 7.69
N ILE A 8 1.63 3.42 8.32
CA ILE A 8 0.30 3.91 7.87
C ILE A 8 0.22 5.43 7.86
N THR A 9 0.83 6.11 8.83
CA THR A 9 0.77 7.58 8.94
C THR A 9 1.56 8.21 7.80
N GLN A 10 2.79 7.75 7.56
CA GLN A 10 3.63 8.20 6.45
C GLN A 10 3.00 7.88 5.10
N LEU A 11 2.36 6.72 4.98
CA LEU A 11 1.62 6.31 3.79
C LEU A 11 0.43 7.23 3.52
N ALA A 12 -0.31 7.60 4.57
CA ALA A 12 -1.44 8.52 4.48
C ALA A 12 -1.00 9.89 4.00
N GLU A 13 0.07 10.44 4.58
CA GLU A 13 0.62 11.73 4.19
C GLU A 13 1.10 11.72 2.73
N ARG A 14 1.89 10.70 2.35
CA ARG A 14 2.53 10.63 1.03
C ARG A 14 1.54 10.37 -0.09
N CYS A 15 0.48 9.61 0.17
CA CYS A 15 -0.60 9.36 -0.77
C CYS A 15 -1.77 10.37 -0.62
N LYS A 16 -1.63 11.39 0.24
CA LYS A 16 -2.68 12.38 0.56
C LYS A 16 -4.03 11.74 0.89
N LEU A 17 -3.99 10.62 1.62
CA LEU A 17 -5.18 9.86 2.01
C LEU A 17 -5.83 10.51 3.23
N SER A 18 -7.14 10.71 3.15
CA SER A 18 -7.98 11.12 4.26
C SER A 18 -8.73 9.92 4.84
N GLY A 19 -8.88 9.88 6.17
CA GLY A 19 -9.62 8.84 6.88
C GLY A 19 -8.86 8.27 8.07
N THR A 20 -9.48 7.29 8.74
CA THR A 20 -8.86 6.62 9.90
C THR A 20 -7.77 5.64 9.44
N HIS A 21 -6.76 5.41 10.30
CA HIS A 21 -5.69 4.45 10.04
C HIS A 21 -6.23 3.05 9.69
N ASP A 22 -7.33 2.63 10.29
CA ASP A 22 -7.98 1.33 10.02
C ASP A 22 -8.58 1.27 8.60
N ALA A 23 -9.22 2.36 8.14
CA ALA A 23 -9.76 2.45 6.79
C ALA A 23 -8.65 2.40 5.73
N ILE A 24 -7.54 3.11 5.99
CA ILE A 24 -6.35 3.10 5.14
C ILE A 24 -5.74 1.68 5.13
N ALA A 25 -5.55 1.06 6.30
CA ALA A 25 -5.05 -0.30 6.40
C ALA A 25 -5.93 -1.29 5.64
N LYS A 26 -7.26 -1.21 5.75
CA LYS A 26 -8.21 -2.06 5.03
C LYS A 26 -8.13 -1.87 3.51
N ARG A 27 -8.01 -0.63 3.03
CA ARG A 27 -7.81 -0.33 1.60
C ARG A 27 -6.59 -1.07 1.07
N PHE A 28 -5.49 -1.11 1.82
CA PHE A 28 -4.26 -1.81 1.42
C PHE A 28 -4.20 -3.30 1.80
N GLN A 29 -4.98 -3.78 2.77
CA GLN A 29 -5.09 -5.21 3.14
C GLN A 29 -5.79 -6.04 2.06
N ARG A 30 -6.84 -5.48 1.44
CA ARG A 30 -7.57 -6.13 0.33
C ARG A 30 -6.69 -6.38 -0.90
N LEU A 31 -5.52 -5.72 -0.97
CA LEU A 31 -4.55 -5.81 -2.06
C LEU A 31 -3.62 -7.01 -1.99
N ARG A 32 -3.76 -7.86 -0.96
CA ARG A 32 -3.18 -9.21 -0.94
C ARG A 32 -3.59 -10.07 -2.14
N ALA A 33 -4.67 -9.68 -2.83
CA ALA A 33 -5.24 -10.37 -3.98
C ALA A 33 -4.92 -9.68 -5.33
N LEU A 34 -3.74 -9.05 -5.49
CA LEU A 34 -3.26 -8.73 -6.83
C LEU A 34 -3.24 -10.03 -7.66
N PRO A 35 -3.73 -10.03 -8.92
CA PRO A 35 -3.77 -11.23 -9.74
C PRO A 35 -2.35 -11.80 -9.91
N LYS A 36 -2.24 -13.13 -9.91
CA LYS A 36 -0.99 -13.93 -9.97
C LYS A 36 0.03 -13.52 -11.05
N SER A 37 -0.36 -12.67 -12.02
CA SER A 37 0.54 -12.10 -13.03
C SER A 37 1.50 -11.02 -12.51
N SER A 38 1.31 -10.48 -11.30
CA SER A 38 2.37 -9.69 -10.65
C SER A 38 3.12 -10.57 -9.66
N MET A 39 4.42 -10.81 -9.89
CA MET A 39 5.29 -11.51 -8.92
C MET A 39 5.34 -10.82 -7.55
N ARG A 40 4.87 -9.58 -7.43
CA ARG A 40 4.90 -8.79 -6.19
C ARG A 40 3.48 -8.52 -5.71
N HIS A 41 3.02 -9.36 -4.79
CA HIS A 41 1.83 -9.05 -4.01
C HIS A 41 2.14 -7.87 -3.09
N LEU A 42 1.20 -6.95 -2.93
CA LEU A 42 1.32 -5.86 -1.96
C LEU A 42 1.32 -6.48 -0.55
N LYS A 43 2.52 -6.69 -0.01
CA LYS A 43 2.71 -7.39 1.26
C LYS A 43 2.98 -6.35 2.33
N ALA A 44 1.99 -6.14 3.19
CA ALA A 44 2.24 -5.44 4.44
C ALA A 44 3.23 -6.27 5.28
N PHE A 45 4.33 -5.65 5.67
CA PHE A 45 5.29 -6.17 6.63
C PHE A 45 4.75 -5.88 8.02
N LYS A 46 4.84 -6.84 8.94
CA LYS A 46 4.70 -6.53 10.37
C LYS A 46 6.10 -6.31 10.94
N ILE A 47 6.32 -5.13 11.50
CA ILE A 47 7.51 -4.83 12.30
C ILE A 47 7.00 -4.46 13.68
N GLY A 48 7.20 -5.37 14.65
CA GLY A 48 6.51 -5.29 15.94
C GLY A 48 4.99 -5.35 15.79
N ASN A 49 4.28 -4.41 16.42
CA ASN A 49 2.81 -4.30 16.32
C ASN A 49 2.33 -3.37 15.19
N GLN A 50 3.24 -2.83 14.37
CA GLN A 50 2.91 -1.90 13.29
C GLN A 50 2.95 -2.58 11.92
N ALA A 51 1.94 -2.30 11.11
CA ALA A 51 1.95 -2.64 9.69
C ALA A 51 2.76 -1.60 8.92
N ARG A 52 3.68 -2.08 8.07
CA ARG A 52 4.49 -1.25 7.18
C ARG A 52 4.37 -1.71 5.73
N TYR A 53 4.53 -0.77 4.82
CA TYR A 53 4.25 -0.93 3.40
C TYR A 53 5.45 -0.44 2.60
N ARG A 54 5.82 -1.16 1.54
CA ARG A 54 6.81 -0.64 0.59
C ARG A 54 6.12 0.38 -0.30
N LEU A 55 6.70 1.57 -0.38
CA LEU A 55 6.18 2.64 -1.24
C LEU A 55 6.05 2.20 -2.70
N ALA A 56 7.01 1.43 -3.22
CA ALA A 56 6.98 0.92 -4.58
C ALA A 56 5.71 0.10 -4.89
N ASP A 57 5.30 -0.78 -3.97
CA ASP A 57 4.11 -1.61 -4.15
C ASP A 57 2.84 -0.73 -4.15
N ILE A 58 2.81 0.30 -3.29
CA ILE A 58 1.70 1.26 -3.19
C ILE A 58 1.58 2.09 -4.46
N LEU A 59 2.69 2.61 -4.99
CA LEU A 59 2.68 3.42 -6.21
C LEU A 59 2.23 2.60 -7.42
N GLU A 60 2.68 1.34 -7.55
CA GLU A 60 2.20 0.44 -8.60
C GLU A 60 0.68 0.23 -8.50
N TYR A 61 0.16 0.08 -7.27
CA TYR A 61 -1.27 -0.06 -7.05
C TYR A 61 -2.06 1.19 -7.45
N GLU A 62 -1.63 2.37 -7.02
CA GLU A 62 -2.31 3.63 -7.35
C GLU A 62 -2.31 3.88 -8.86
N ASP A 63 -1.19 3.61 -9.57
CA ASP A 63 -1.10 3.73 -11.03
C ASP A 63 -2.09 2.80 -11.75
N ARG A 64 -2.19 1.54 -11.31
CA ARG A 64 -3.16 0.57 -11.89
C ARG A 64 -4.60 1.00 -11.66
N ASN A 65 -4.93 1.53 -10.49
CA ASN A 65 -6.28 2.04 -10.22
C ASN A 65 -6.61 3.30 -11.01
N ALA A 66 -5.64 4.21 -11.17
CA ALA A 66 -5.80 5.38 -12.02
C ALA A 66 -6.10 4.98 -13.48
N LYS A 67 -5.45 3.92 -13.98
CA LYS A 67 -5.69 3.35 -15.31
C LYS A 67 -7.03 2.62 -15.45
N ARG A 68 -7.53 2.02 -14.37
CA ARG A 68 -8.82 1.29 -14.38
C ARG A 68 -10.03 2.21 -14.25
N SER A 69 -9.81 3.46 -13.84
CA SER A 69 -10.84 4.49 -13.68
C SER A 69 -10.94 5.45 -14.88
N ARG A 70 -10.20 5.18 -15.96
CA ARG A 70 -10.27 5.85 -17.27
C ARG A 70 -10.85 4.89 -18.30
#